data_AF-F5VYD6-F1
#
_entry.id   AF-F5VYD6-F1
#
_cell.length_a   1.000
_cell.length_b   1.000
_cell.length_c   1.000
_cell.angle_alpha   90.00
_cell.angle_beta   90.00
_cell.angle_gamma   90.00
#
_symmetry.space_group_name_H-M   'P 1'
#
loop_
_entity.id
_entity.type
_entity.pdbx_description
1 polymer ?
#
loop_
_entity_poly.entity_id
_entity_poly.type
_entity_poly.pdbx_seq_one_letter_code
_entity_poly.pdbx_strand_id
1 'polypeptide(L)'
;MQSTIDKINKFRDDRDWRKFHNEKDLAISISIEASELLELFQWKQPEEVTDKSLERIKEELADVLIYSMMLADNLDLNIDNIIEEKLEKIMKNIQFLVVKERIKNILNSSVK
;
A
#
# COMPACT_ATOMS: atom_id res chain seq x y z
N MET A 1 -7.89 9.26 22.14
CA MET A 1 -6.78 9.73 21.29
C MET A 1 -7.31 9.77 19.87
N GLN A 2 -7.11 10.85 19.12
CA GLN A 2 -7.66 10.97 17.76
C GLN A 2 -6.89 10.05 16.79
N SER A 3 -7.59 9.32 15.90
CA SER A 3 -6.96 8.44 14.92
C SER A 3 -6.16 9.24 13.88
N THR A 4 -5.26 8.57 13.14
CA THR A 4 -4.49 9.22 12.07
C THR A 4 -5.41 9.72 10.94
N ILE A 5 -6.42 8.93 10.57
CA ILE A 5 -7.40 9.29 9.53
C ILE A 5 -8.15 10.56 9.93
N ASP A 6 -8.58 10.68 11.19
CA ASP A 6 -9.27 11.87 11.65
C ASP A 6 -8.40 13.14 11.59
N LYS A 7 -7.09 13.04 11.86
CA LYS A 7 -6.16 14.17 11.73
C LYS A 7 -6.01 14.58 10.26
N ILE A 8 -5.91 13.60 9.35
CA ILE A 8 -5.85 13.81 7.91
C ILE A 8 -7.13 14.48 7.40
N ASN A 9 -8.29 13.96 7.80
CA ASN A 9 -9.59 14.49 7.44
C ASN A 9 -9.79 15.91 7.96
N LYS A 10 -9.43 16.15 9.22
CA LYS A 10 -9.46 17.50 9.78
C LYS A 10 -8.58 18.46 8.97
N PHE A 11 -7.36 18.06 8.62
CA PHE A 11 -6.45 18.89 7.82
C PHE A 11 -7.03 19.22 6.44
N ARG A 12 -7.67 18.24 5.79
CA ARG A 12 -8.36 18.38 4.49
C ARG A 12 -9.57 19.33 4.61
N ASP A 13 -10.40 19.11 5.63
CA ASP A 13 -11.68 19.80 5.78
C ASP A 13 -11.50 21.24 6.28
N ASP A 14 -10.51 21.51 7.14
CA ASP A 14 -10.13 22.86 7.57
C ASP A 14 -9.73 23.77 6.37
N ARG A 15 -9.43 23.17 5.21
CA ARG A 15 -9.06 23.85 3.95
C ARG A 15 -10.14 23.80 2.88
N ASP A 16 -11.30 23.21 3.17
CA ASP A 16 -12.38 22.99 2.20
C ASP A 16 -11.89 22.22 0.93
N TRP A 17 -10.96 21.29 1.11
CA TRP A 17 -10.36 20.51 0.01
C TRP A 17 -11.13 19.25 -0.35
N ARG A 18 -12.12 18.85 0.46
CA ARG A 18 -12.92 17.65 0.22
C ARG A 18 -13.55 17.63 -1.18
N LYS A 19 -13.93 18.79 -1.73
CA LYS A 19 -14.47 18.95 -3.09
C LYS A 19 -13.51 18.55 -4.22
N PHE A 20 -12.21 18.54 -3.97
CA PHE A 20 -11.17 18.13 -4.92
C PHE A 20 -10.70 16.68 -4.70
N HIS A 21 -11.13 16.04 -3.61
CA HIS A 21 -10.70 14.70 -3.21
C HIS A 21 -11.86 13.70 -3.37
N ASN A 22 -12.41 13.59 -4.58
CA ASN A 22 -13.29 12.46 -4.93
C ASN A 22 -12.44 11.19 -5.16
N GLU A 23 -13.10 10.04 -5.24
CA GLU A 23 -12.44 8.73 -5.22
C GLU A 23 -11.53 8.52 -6.44
N LYS A 24 -11.97 9.01 -7.60
CA LYS A 24 -11.21 8.93 -8.85
C LYS A 24 -9.94 9.78 -8.77
N ASP A 25 -10.07 11.03 -8.29
CA ASP A 25 -8.93 11.94 -8.20
C ASP A 25 -7.96 11.50 -7.09
N LEU A 26 -8.45 10.98 -5.96
CA LEU A 26 -7.61 10.35 -4.92
C LEU A 26 -6.84 9.15 -5.45
N ALA A 27 -7.48 8.28 -6.24
CA ALA A 27 -6.79 7.14 -6.87
C ALA A 27 -5.68 7.60 -7.83
N ILE A 28 -5.88 8.71 -8.54
CA ILE A 28 -4.85 9.33 -9.37
C ILE A 28 -3.71 9.86 -8.49
N SER A 29 -4.01 10.59 -7.42
CA SER A 29 -2.99 11.08 -6.47
C SER A 29 -2.15 9.94 -5.92
N ILE A 30 -2.75 8.83 -5.47
CA ILE A 30 -2.00 7.64 -5.01
C ILE A 30 -1.00 7.17 -6.07
N SER A 31 -1.40 7.13 -7.35
CA SER A 31 -0.51 6.71 -8.44
C SER A 31 0.62 7.70 -8.69
N ILE A 32 0.38 9.00 -8.50
CA ILE A 32 1.40 10.05 -8.65
C ILE A 32 2.43 9.89 -7.54
N GLU A 33 2.02 9.90 -6.27
CA GLU A 33 2.95 9.81 -5.14
C GLU A 33 3.71 8.47 -5.10
N ALA A 34 3.06 7.37 -5.52
CA ALA A 34 3.76 6.10 -5.67
C ALA A 34 4.85 6.15 -6.74
N SER A 35 4.68 6.99 -7.77
CA SER A 35 5.68 7.22 -8.81
C SER A 35 6.80 8.14 -8.31
N GLU A 36 6.50 9.15 -7.49
CA GLU A 36 7.52 9.99 -6.83
C GLU A 36 8.39 9.16 -5.88
N LEU A 37 7.76 8.28 -5.08
CA LEU A 37 8.46 7.30 -4.25
C LEU A 37 9.36 6.39 -5.11
N LEU A 38 8.86 5.89 -6.24
CA LEU A 38 9.63 5.04 -7.16
C LEU A 38 10.84 5.78 -7.75
N GLU A 39 10.69 7.07 -8.07
CA GLU A 39 11.77 7.90 -8.64
C GLU A 39 13.00 7.95 -7.72
N LEU A 40 12.80 7.92 -6.40
CA LEU A 40 13.90 7.90 -5.44
C LEU A 40 14.85 6.71 -5.66
N PHE A 41 14.32 5.58 -6.11
CA PHE A 41 15.06 4.33 -6.36
C PHE A 41 15.52 4.17 -7.80
N GLN A 42 15.06 5.03 -8.72
CA GLN A 42 15.38 4.90 -10.14
C GLN A 42 16.89 5.02 -10.37
N TRP A 43 17.46 4.02 -11.06
CA TRP A 43 18.89 3.95 -11.44
C TRP A 43 19.90 3.88 -10.29
N LYS A 44 19.47 3.54 -9.07
CA LYS A 44 20.34 3.49 -7.88
C LYS A 44 20.35 2.10 -7.25
N GLN A 45 21.40 1.80 -6.49
CA GLN A 45 21.40 0.60 -5.65
C GLN A 45 20.57 0.87 -4.37
N PRO A 46 19.81 -0.12 -3.85
CA PRO A 46 18.93 0.08 -2.70
C PRO A 46 19.62 0.69 -1.48
N GLU A 47 20.84 0.23 -1.18
CA GLU A 47 21.61 0.65 0.00
C GLU A 47 22.01 2.13 -0.07
N GLU A 48 22.22 2.65 -1.28
CA GLU A 48 22.56 4.06 -1.48
C GLU A 48 21.37 4.99 -1.22
N VAL A 49 20.15 4.47 -1.43
CA VAL A 49 18.90 5.24 -1.31
C VAL A 49 18.41 5.23 0.13
N THR A 50 18.39 4.07 0.79
CA THR A 50 17.89 3.92 2.15
C THR A 50 18.70 4.71 3.18
N ASP A 51 20.00 4.89 2.95
CA ASP A 51 20.87 5.61 3.89
C ASP A 51 20.91 7.13 3.64
N LYS A 52 20.86 7.55 2.36
CA LYS A 52 21.05 8.96 1.98
C LYS A 52 19.76 9.73 1.74
N SER A 53 18.66 9.03 1.44
CA SER A 53 17.38 9.63 1.03
C SER A 53 16.23 9.28 1.96
N LEU A 54 16.50 8.74 3.16
CA LEU A 54 15.47 8.25 4.09
C LEU A 54 14.39 9.28 4.38
N GLU A 55 14.74 10.55 4.51
CA GLU A 55 13.75 11.59 4.79
C GLU A 55 12.78 11.77 3.63
N ARG A 56 13.29 11.85 2.40
CA ARG A 56 12.43 11.87 1.21
C ARG A 56 11.58 10.62 1.08
N ILE A 57 12.14 9.43 1.36
CA ILE A 57 11.36 8.18 1.34
C ILE A 57 10.17 8.25 2.29
N LYS A 58 10.35 8.81 3.50
CA LYS A 58 9.25 8.98 4.46
C LYS A 58 8.19 9.94 3.94
N GLU A 59 8.59 11.04 3.30
CA GLU A 59 7.68 12.02 2.72
C GLU A 59 6.81 11.36 1.64
N GLU A 60 7.41 10.80 0.60
CA GLU A 60 6.64 10.20 -0.51
C GLU A 60 5.79 9.01 -0.05
N LEU A 61 6.33 8.19 0.87
CA LEU A 61 5.56 7.07 1.44
C LEU A 61 4.39 7.57 2.30
N ALA A 62 4.58 8.65 3.06
CA ALA A 62 3.51 9.25 3.84
C ALA A 62 2.41 9.79 2.91
N ASP A 63 2.77 10.41 1.78
CA ASP A 63 1.79 10.94 0.83
C ASP A 63 0.97 9.82 0.18
N VAL A 64 1.60 8.71 -0.23
CA VAL A 64 0.88 7.50 -0.68
C VAL A 64 -0.12 7.01 0.36
N LEU A 65 0.31 6.95 1.63
CA LEU A 65 -0.55 6.48 2.73
C LEU A 65 -1.67 7.47 3.03
N ILE A 66 -1.41 8.78 3.02
CA ILE A 66 -2.40 9.82 3.30
C ILE A 66 -3.53 9.76 2.27
N TYR A 67 -3.22 9.74 0.97
CA TYR A 67 -4.26 9.65 -0.06
C TYR A 67 -4.99 8.31 -0.03
N SER A 68 -4.28 7.20 0.28
CA SER A 68 -4.93 5.90 0.47
C SER A 68 -5.91 5.90 1.65
N MET A 69 -5.54 6.54 2.75
CA MET A 69 -6.40 6.70 3.93
C MET A 69 -7.61 7.58 3.63
N MET A 70 -7.43 8.70 2.91
CA MET A 70 -8.54 9.55 2.46
C MET A 70 -9.50 8.79 1.53
N LEU A 71 -8.96 7.95 0.64
CA LEU A 71 -9.78 7.13 -0.27
C LEU A 71 -10.59 6.08 0.49
N ALA A 72 -9.96 5.40 1.45
CA ALA A 72 -10.64 4.44 2.32
C ALA A 72 -11.77 5.12 3.11
N ASP A 73 -11.51 6.30 3.69
CA ASP A 73 -12.50 7.11 4.41
C ASP A 73 -13.69 7.51 3.53
N ASN A 74 -13.43 8.00 2.31
CA ASN A 74 -14.48 8.36 1.36
C ASN A 74 -15.38 7.17 0.96
N LEU A 75 -14.84 5.95 1.00
CA LEU A 75 -15.53 4.71 0.66
C LEU A 75 -16.11 3.98 1.88
N ASP A 76 -16.08 4.61 3.06
CA ASP A 76 -16.51 4.04 4.33
C ASP A 76 -15.80 2.71 4.68
N LEU A 77 -14.53 2.59 4.28
CA LEU A 77 -13.72 1.39 4.51
C LEU A 77 -12.90 1.53 5.81
N ASN A 78 -13.03 0.52 6.68
CA ASN A 78 -12.10 0.36 7.79
C ASN A 78 -10.78 -0.26 7.29
N ILE A 79 -9.68 0.47 7.46
CA ILE A 79 -8.36 0.10 6.92
C ILE A 79 -7.83 -1.20 7.55
N ASP A 80 -7.98 -1.35 8.86
CA ASP A 80 -7.50 -2.55 9.57
C ASP A 80 -8.22 -3.79 9.05
N ASN A 81 -9.55 -3.72 8.91
CA ASN A 81 -10.36 -4.82 8.38
C ASN A 81 -9.95 -5.21 6.96
N ILE A 82 -9.81 -4.25 6.03
CA ILE A 82 -9.45 -4.59 4.64
C ILE A 82 -8.04 -5.18 4.51
N ILE A 83 -7.11 -4.75 5.38
CA ILE A 83 -5.75 -5.32 5.45
C ILE A 83 -5.80 -6.73 6.02
N GLU A 84 -6.49 -6.95 7.13
CA GLU A 84 -6.64 -8.28 7.75
C GLU A 84 -7.25 -9.28 6.78
N GLU A 85 -8.36 -8.92 6.12
CA GLU A 85 -8.98 -9.75 5.10
C GLU A 85 -8.02 -10.08 3.95
N LYS A 86 -7.20 -9.11 3.53
CA LYS A 86 -6.22 -9.32 2.46
C LYS A 86 -5.10 -10.25 2.90
N LEU A 87 -4.59 -10.11 4.12
CA LEU A 87 -3.55 -10.97 4.69
C LEU A 87 -4.04 -12.42 4.82
N GLU A 88 -5.27 -12.64 5.28
CA GLU A 88 -5.84 -13.99 5.31
C GLU A 88 -5.93 -14.62 3.92
N LYS A 89 -6.37 -13.85 2.91
CA LYS A 89 -6.43 -14.30 1.51
C LYS A 89 -5.03 -14.65 0.98
N ILE A 90 -4.02 -13.85 1.28
CA ILE A 90 -2.62 -14.12 0.89
C ILE A 90 -2.12 -15.40 1.55
N MET A 91 -2.34 -15.58 2.86
CA MET A 91 -1.93 -16.78 3.59
C MET A 91 -2.53 -18.05 2.96
N LYS A 92 -3.83 -18.03 2.66
CA LYS A 92 -4.53 -19.14 1.98
C LYS A 92 -3.92 -19.45 0.61
N ASN A 93 -3.60 -18.42 -0.17
CA ASN A 93 -2.97 -18.57 -1.49
C ASN A 93 -1.56 -19.15 -1.41
N ILE A 94 -0.74 -18.70 -0.46
CA ILE A 94 0.62 -19.24 -0.24
C ILE A 94 0.55 -20.71 0.17
N GLN A 95 -0.34 -21.06 1.09
CA GLN A 95 -0.55 -22.47 1.49
C GLN A 95 -0.94 -23.33 0.28
N PHE A 96 -1.83 -22.83 -0.58
CA PHE A 96 -2.21 -23.52 -1.82
C PHE A 96 -1.01 -23.72 -2.76
N LEU A 97 -0.17 -22.70 -2.98
CA LEU A 97 1.03 -22.80 -3.81
C LEU A 97 2.04 -23.82 -3.25
N VAL A 98 2.26 -23.81 -1.93
CA VAL A 98 3.16 -24.76 -1.26
C VAL A 98 2.65 -26.20 -1.41
N VAL A 99 1.35 -26.44 -1.22
CA VAL A 99 0.76 -27.78 -1.43
C VAL A 99 0.87 -28.21 -2.89
N LYS A 100 0.61 -27.31 -3.84
CA LYS A 100 0.72 -27.58 -5.27
C LYS A 100 2.14 -27.98 -5.67
N GLU A 101 3.16 -27.28 -5.18
CA GLU A 101 4.56 -27.61 -5.48
C GLU A 101 4.99 -28.93 -4.82
N ARG A 102 4.49 -29.23 -3.60
CA ARG A 102 4.72 -30.53 -2.95
C ARG A 102 4.12 -31.69 -3.75
N ILE A 103 2.87 -31.58 -4.22
CA ILE A 103 2.23 -32.61 -5.05
C ILE A 103 3.01 -32.83 -6.35
N LYS A 104 3.40 -31.74 -7.03
CA LYS A 104 4.21 -31.81 -8.25
C LYS A 104 5.53 -32.52 -8.02
N ASN A 105 6.22 -32.24 -6.91
CA ASN A 105 7.46 -32.92 -6.55
C ASN A 105 7.24 -34.42 -6.28
N ILE A 106 6.16 -34.80 -5.59
CA ILE A 106 5.80 -36.21 -5.35
C ILE A 106 5.54 -36.94 -6.67
N LEU A 107 4.75 -36.34 -7.56
CA LEU A 107 4.42 -36.91 -8.88
C LEU A 107 5.68 -37.06 -9.74
N ASN A 108 6.56 -36.07 -9.77
CA ASN A 108 7.81 -36.12 -10.52
C ASN A 108 8.81 -37.14 -9.92
N SER A 109 8.77 -37.37 -8.61
CA SER A 109 9.62 -38.39 -7.95
C SER A 109 9.12 -39.82 -8.16
N SER A 110 7.85 -40.02 -8.51
CA SER A 110 7.24 -41.34 -8.72
C SER A 110 7.41 -41.86 -10.17
N VAL A 111 8.02 -41.06 -11.06
CA VAL A 111 8.24 -41.39 -12.49
C VAL A 111 9.72 -41.68 -12.79
N LYS A 112 10.57 -41.82 -11.75
CA LYS A 112 11.93 -42.36 -11.85
C LYS A 112 12.01 -43.72 -11.17
#